data_AF-A0A2V6AWG2-F1
#
_entry.id   AF-A0A2V6AWG2-F1
#
_cell.length_a   1.000
_cell.length_b   1.000
_cell.length_c   1.000
_cell.angle_alpha   90.00
_cell.angle_beta   90.00
_cell.angle_gamma   90.00
#
_symmetry.space_group_name_H-M   'P 1'
#
loop_
_entity.id
_entity.type
_entity.pdbx_description
1 polymer ?
#
loop_
_entity_poly.entity_id
_entity_poly.type
_entity_poly.pdbx_seq_one_letter_code
_entity_poly.pdbx_strand_id
1 'polypeptide(L)'
;MNQSTLVQIAERLESLAGKLPEKIRRPVLRELTPLKQLFLQQRRPRFLFIGSSKMPMQQIIDPIFASDREQRLNVTLTPVHRWTDWTIPGHGTISILDARGAGNSVQAQIEDELRREPADIIFIFDDGRSDLNEQITAPPGETKIIGVSLGSATRVVQLEEALDAQPHVRDRLLTVVRITEKQSAETQRLMSLLAAELPNQAKIEMIRISRDRHAQLHVAQMLIKSTTAICAAVGAQPIPLADMPILTSLQVLMVSGIMYISGRERSLRAATEFIAALGANVGVGMLLREGARAMLKFFPGWGNVVCGMVAGAGTYAMGRAATAYFLEGASLKEARQTYLKSRRKRSRRALPSHE
;
A
#
# COMPACT_ATOMS: atom_id res chain seq x y z
N MET A 1 -11.36 -11.74 -0.31
CA MET A 1 -11.95 -11.08 -1.51
C MET A 1 -11.24 -11.61 -2.74
N ASN A 2 -11.95 -11.82 -3.85
CA ASN A 2 -11.34 -12.24 -5.12
C ASN A 2 -10.90 -11.03 -5.94
N GLN A 3 -9.73 -11.11 -6.56
CA GLN A 3 -9.14 -10.07 -7.42
C GLN A 3 -10.08 -9.62 -8.54
N SER A 4 -10.99 -10.50 -8.98
CA SER A 4 -11.98 -10.26 -10.03
C SER A 4 -12.97 -9.13 -9.73
N THR A 5 -13.43 -8.96 -8.49
CA THR A 5 -14.41 -7.90 -8.14
C THR A 5 -13.76 -6.52 -8.21
N LEU A 6 -12.48 -6.43 -7.84
CA LEU A 6 -11.70 -5.20 -7.95
C LEU A 6 -11.44 -4.82 -9.40
N VAL A 7 -11.07 -5.79 -10.23
CA VAL A 7 -10.88 -5.60 -11.67
C VAL A 7 -12.18 -5.12 -12.33
N GLN A 8 -13.32 -5.69 -12.00
CA GLN A 8 -14.61 -5.23 -12.55
C GLN A 8 -14.95 -3.78 -12.16
N ILE A 9 -14.66 -3.37 -10.91
CA ILE A 9 -14.88 -1.98 -10.50
C ILE A 9 -13.92 -1.05 -11.24
N ALA A 10 -12.68 -1.48 -11.44
CA ALA A 10 -11.68 -0.74 -12.22
C ALA A 10 -12.08 -0.55 -13.67
N GLU A 11 -12.48 -1.61 -14.35
CA GLU A 11 -12.91 -1.60 -15.75
C GLU A 11 -14.13 -0.69 -15.92
N ARG A 12 -15.07 -0.73 -14.96
CA ARG A 12 -16.19 0.23 -14.93
C ARG A 12 -15.69 1.67 -14.80
N LEU A 13 -14.77 1.93 -13.87
CA LEU A 13 -14.19 3.27 -13.70
C LEU A 13 -13.44 3.76 -14.95
N GLU A 14 -12.69 2.89 -15.63
CA GLU A 14 -12.00 3.21 -16.88
C GLU A 14 -12.98 3.46 -18.03
N SER A 15 -14.00 2.60 -18.18
CA SER A 15 -15.07 2.78 -19.18
C SER A 15 -15.78 4.12 -19.02
N LEU A 16 -16.01 4.53 -17.77
CA LEU A 16 -16.70 5.78 -17.45
C LEU A 16 -15.77 6.99 -17.55
N ALA A 17 -14.52 6.88 -17.13
CA ALA A 17 -13.50 7.89 -17.36
C ALA A 17 -13.28 8.16 -18.85
N GLY A 18 -13.39 7.11 -19.69
CA GLY A 18 -13.36 7.21 -21.15
C GLY A 18 -14.50 8.04 -21.75
N LYS A 19 -15.66 8.11 -21.07
CA LYS A 19 -16.83 8.91 -21.47
C LYS A 19 -16.75 10.38 -21.00
N LEU A 20 -15.75 10.75 -20.20
CA LEU A 20 -15.60 12.12 -19.71
C LEU A 20 -15.03 13.06 -20.79
N PRO A 21 -15.45 14.34 -20.80
CA PRO A 21 -14.84 15.38 -21.62
C PRO A 21 -13.31 15.44 -21.45
N GLU A 22 -12.57 15.73 -22.54
CA GLU A 22 -11.10 15.63 -22.57
C GLU A 22 -10.41 16.47 -21.47
N LYS A 23 -10.96 17.65 -21.16
CA LYS A 23 -10.45 18.57 -20.13
C LYS A 23 -10.44 17.95 -18.71
N ILE A 24 -11.26 16.94 -18.44
CA ILE A 24 -11.41 16.30 -17.11
C ILE A 24 -10.90 14.86 -17.10
N ARG A 25 -11.01 14.16 -18.24
CA ARG A 25 -10.54 12.78 -18.41
C ARG A 25 -9.06 12.62 -18.05
N ARG A 26 -8.18 13.52 -18.49
CA ARG A 26 -6.74 13.45 -18.17
C ARG A 26 -6.46 13.59 -16.66
N PRO A 27 -6.97 14.61 -15.94
CA PRO A 27 -6.85 14.69 -14.48
C PRO A 27 -7.39 13.46 -13.75
N VAL A 28 -8.57 12.95 -14.13
CA VAL A 28 -9.19 11.78 -13.49
C VAL A 28 -8.37 10.51 -13.70
N LEU A 29 -7.92 10.25 -14.93
CA LEU A 29 -7.07 9.09 -15.24
C LEU A 29 -5.70 9.16 -14.53
N ARG A 30 -5.15 10.38 -14.37
CA ARG A 30 -3.93 10.60 -13.59
C ARG A 30 -4.11 10.22 -12.11
N GLU A 31 -5.25 10.54 -11.52
CA GLU A 31 -5.58 10.18 -10.13
C GLU A 31 -6.00 8.70 -9.96
N LEU A 32 -6.50 8.07 -11.04
CA LEU A 32 -6.83 6.65 -11.04
C LEU A 32 -5.59 5.75 -11.13
N THR A 33 -4.47 6.25 -11.67
CA THR A 33 -3.25 5.45 -11.82
C THR A 33 -2.67 4.96 -10.48
N PRO A 34 -2.48 5.81 -9.45
CA PRO A 34 -2.10 5.36 -8.12
C PRO A 34 -3.12 4.39 -7.51
N LEU A 35 -4.43 4.66 -7.67
CA LEU A 35 -5.48 3.77 -7.16
C LEU A 35 -5.41 2.38 -7.81
N LYS A 36 -5.13 2.32 -9.11
CA LYS A 36 -4.94 1.07 -9.85
C LYS A 36 -3.73 0.29 -9.38
N GLN A 37 -2.60 0.97 -9.20
CA GLN A 37 -1.38 0.35 -8.72
C GLN A 37 -1.54 -0.18 -7.28
N LEU A 38 -2.19 0.58 -6.40
CA LEU A 38 -2.33 0.24 -4.98
C LEU A 38 -3.39 -0.85 -4.73
N PHE A 39 -4.46 -0.91 -5.54
CA PHE A 39 -5.57 -1.85 -5.26
C PHE A 39 -5.73 -2.98 -6.26
N LEU A 40 -5.40 -2.74 -7.53
CA LEU A 40 -5.78 -3.67 -8.61
C LEU A 40 -4.58 -4.50 -9.06
N GLN A 41 -3.42 -3.87 -9.10
CA GLN A 41 -2.15 -4.49 -9.43
C GLN A 41 -1.35 -4.83 -8.17
N GLN A 42 -2.02 -4.92 -7.02
CA GLN A 42 -1.33 -5.26 -5.80
C GLN A 42 -0.70 -6.65 -5.94
N ARG A 43 0.58 -6.75 -5.60
CA ARG A 43 1.29 -8.01 -5.51
C ARG A 43 2.12 -8.07 -4.24
N ARG A 44 2.59 -9.27 -3.93
CA ARG A 44 3.56 -9.49 -2.84
C ARG A 44 4.90 -8.80 -3.13
N PRO A 45 5.57 -8.24 -2.12
CA PRO A 45 6.96 -7.82 -2.20
C PRO A 45 7.84 -9.03 -2.51
N ARG A 46 8.80 -8.84 -3.40
CA ARG A 46 9.75 -9.87 -3.85
C ARG A 46 11.14 -9.49 -3.37
N PHE A 47 11.73 -10.33 -2.53
CA PHE A 47 13.06 -10.10 -1.99
C PHE A 47 14.03 -11.18 -2.45
N LEU A 48 15.17 -10.76 -2.98
CA LEU A 48 16.28 -11.65 -3.29
C LEU A 48 17.24 -11.67 -2.09
N PHE A 49 17.50 -12.85 -1.54
CA PHE A 49 18.47 -13.02 -0.45
C PHE A 49 19.74 -13.63 -1.03
N ILE A 50 20.86 -12.94 -0.89
CA ILE A 50 22.20 -13.38 -1.32
C ILE A 50 23.20 -13.19 -0.17
N GLY A 51 24.43 -13.63 -0.39
CA GLY A 51 25.47 -13.64 0.62
C GLY A 51 25.72 -15.02 1.18
N SER A 52 26.51 -15.09 2.24
CA SER A 52 27.14 -16.31 2.72
C SER A 52 26.49 -16.89 3.96
N SER A 53 25.54 -16.17 4.57
CA SER A 53 24.88 -16.58 5.79
C SER A 53 24.19 -17.94 5.65
N LYS A 54 24.57 -18.87 6.53
CA LYS A 54 23.93 -20.20 6.67
C LYS A 54 22.73 -20.20 7.63
N MET A 55 22.33 -19.03 8.14
CA MET A 55 21.24 -18.93 9.09
C MET A 55 19.94 -19.46 8.48
N PRO A 56 19.20 -20.33 9.18
CA PRO A 56 17.91 -20.81 8.69
C PRO A 56 16.95 -19.65 8.40
N MET A 57 16.18 -19.75 7.31
CA MET A 57 15.26 -18.69 6.89
C MET A 57 14.31 -18.22 8.00
N GLN A 58 13.80 -19.12 8.84
CA GLN A 58 12.93 -18.77 9.97
C GLN A 58 13.61 -17.79 10.95
N GLN A 59 14.89 -18.02 11.26
CA GLN A 59 15.66 -17.15 12.17
C GLN A 59 15.95 -15.77 11.58
N ILE A 60 15.83 -15.60 10.26
CA ILE A 60 15.92 -14.29 9.58
C ILE A 60 14.55 -13.62 9.53
N ILE A 61 13.49 -14.36 9.18
CA ILE A 61 12.16 -13.80 8.96
C ILE A 61 11.51 -13.37 10.26
N ASP A 62 11.65 -14.16 11.33
CA ASP A 62 11.02 -13.87 12.61
C ASP A 62 11.45 -12.53 13.23
N PRO A 63 12.75 -12.16 13.30
CA PRO A 63 13.17 -10.87 13.82
C PRO A 63 12.85 -9.69 12.89
N ILE A 64 12.89 -9.86 11.56
CA ILE A 64 12.57 -8.79 10.60
C ILE A 64 11.07 -8.45 10.60
N PHE A 65 10.23 -9.49 10.55
CA PHE A 65 8.80 -9.34 10.29
C PHE A 65 7.92 -9.56 11.53
N ALA A 66 8.54 -9.77 12.70
CA ALA A 66 7.86 -9.96 13.99
C ALA A 66 6.75 -11.03 13.94
N SER A 67 7.03 -12.17 13.31
CA SER A 67 6.09 -13.30 13.22
C SER A 67 5.96 -14.01 14.58
N ASP A 68 4.74 -14.08 15.13
CA ASP A 68 4.41 -14.79 16.39
C ASP A 68 4.15 -16.29 16.20
N ARG A 69 4.85 -16.94 15.26
CA ARG A 69 4.70 -18.39 15.09
C ARG A 69 5.51 -19.15 16.15
N GLU A 70 4.79 -19.82 17.04
CA GLU A 70 5.31 -21.01 17.72
C GLU A 70 5.69 -22.07 16.69
N GLN A 71 6.96 -22.47 16.75
CA GLN A 71 7.59 -23.68 16.18
C GLN A 71 6.69 -24.56 15.28
N ARG A 72 6.87 -24.46 13.96
CA ARG A 72 6.66 -25.60 13.07
C ARG A 72 8.02 -26.12 12.62
N LEU A 73 8.33 -27.32 13.14
CA LEU A 73 9.33 -28.31 12.75
C LEU A 73 10.57 -27.80 12.00
N ASN A 74 11.73 -27.97 12.65
CA ASN A 74 13.07 -27.94 12.07
C ASN A 74 13.18 -28.92 10.89
N VAL A 75 12.61 -28.59 9.74
CA VAL A 75 12.93 -29.24 8.48
C VAL A 75 13.93 -28.34 7.80
N THR A 76 15.20 -28.73 7.85
CA THR A 76 16.25 -28.14 7.01
C THR A 76 15.92 -28.49 5.56
N LEU A 77 15.07 -27.68 4.93
CA LEU A 77 14.78 -27.82 3.51
C LEU A 77 16.04 -27.41 2.74
N THR A 78 16.48 -28.26 1.83
CA THR A 78 17.50 -27.91 0.84
C THR A 78 17.04 -26.64 0.11
N PRO A 79 17.90 -25.61 -0.05
CA PRO A 79 17.54 -24.41 -0.79
C PRO A 79 17.13 -24.81 -2.22
N VAL A 80 15.89 -24.49 -2.60
CA VAL A 80 15.38 -24.83 -3.94
C VAL A 80 15.77 -23.74 -4.96
N HIS A 81 16.32 -22.61 -4.51
CA HIS A 81 16.68 -21.44 -5.33
C HIS A 81 15.56 -21.02 -6.28
N ARG A 82 14.34 -20.94 -5.73
CA ARG A 82 13.10 -20.50 -6.42
C ARG A 82 12.30 -19.58 -5.52
N TRP A 83 11.45 -18.76 -6.13
CA TRP A 83 10.50 -17.91 -5.41
C TRP A 83 9.61 -18.75 -4.49
N THR A 84 9.69 -18.46 -3.20
CA THR A 84 8.91 -19.14 -2.16
C THR A 84 8.10 -18.11 -1.38
N ASP A 85 6.83 -18.40 -1.15
CA ASP A 85 5.95 -17.49 -0.42
C ASP A 85 5.99 -17.72 1.09
N TRP A 86 6.17 -16.61 1.81
CA TRP A 86 6.19 -16.56 3.26
C TRP A 86 5.00 -15.74 3.74
N THR A 87 3.99 -16.44 4.26
CA THR A 87 2.80 -15.82 4.86
C THR A 87 3.07 -15.47 6.31
N ILE A 88 3.04 -14.17 6.61
CA ILE A 88 3.17 -13.59 7.94
C ILE A 88 1.75 -13.45 8.51
N PRO A 89 1.35 -14.25 9.53
CA PRO A 89 -0.03 -14.35 9.99
C PRO A 89 -0.64 -13.00 10.37
N GLY A 90 -1.75 -12.60 9.75
CA GLY A 90 -2.41 -11.32 10.03
C GLY A 90 -1.72 -10.08 9.46
N HIS A 91 -0.56 -10.23 8.80
CA HIS A 91 0.27 -9.15 8.30
C HIS A 91 0.34 -9.11 6.77
N GLY A 92 0.49 -10.26 6.12
CA GLY A 92 0.54 -10.34 4.65
C GLY A 92 1.46 -11.45 4.15
N THR A 93 1.74 -11.45 2.85
CA THR A 93 2.65 -12.43 2.24
C THR A 93 3.78 -11.71 1.51
N ILE A 94 5.00 -12.21 1.69
CA ILE A 94 6.19 -11.81 0.91
C ILE A 94 6.67 -13.02 0.09
N SER A 95 7.34 -12.76 -1.02
CA SER A 95 8.01 -13.79 -1.82
C SER A 95 9.51 -13.63 -1.67
N ILE A 96 10.21 -14.74 -1.45
CA ILE A 96 11.66 -14.73 -1.23
C ILE A 96 12.30 -15.72 -2.19
N LEU A 97 13.31 -15.24 -2.91
CA LEU A 97 14.25 -16.07 -3.63
C LEU A 97 15.51 -16.16 -2.78
N ASP A 98 15.72 -17.31 -2.13
CA ASP A 98 16.91 -17.57 -1.32
C ASP A 98 18.03 -18.13 -2.20
N ALA A 99 19.01 -17.28 -2.49
CA ALA A 99 20.21 -17.56 -3.27
C ALA A 99 21.48 -17.45 -2.39
N ARG A 100 21.34 -17.47 -1.07
CA ARG A 100 22.50 -17.46 -0.15
C ARG A 100 23.29 -18.76 -0.30
N GLY A 101 24.62 -18.65 -0.30
CA GLY A 101 25.54 -19.77 -0.48
C GLY A 101 25.36 -20.52 -1.81
N ALA A 102 24.66 -19.95 -2.79
CA ALA A 102 24.47 -20.53 -4.10
C ALA A 102 25.83 -20.67 -4.81
N GLY A 103 26.15 -21.87 -5.26
CA GLY A 103 27.33 -22.11 -6.10
C GLY A 103 27.06 -21.80 -7.57
N ASN A 104 28.11 -21.79 -8.39
CA ASN A 104 28.04 -21.48 -9.82
C ASN A 104 27.05 -22.37 -10.61
N SER A 105 26.78 -23.60 -10.15
CA SER A 105 25.89 -24.55 -10.82
C SER A 105 24.42 -24.14 -10.84
N VAL A 106 23.98 -23.28 -9.91
CA VAL A 106 22.59 -22.82 -9.78
C VAL A 106 22.39 -21.38 -10.26
N GLN A 107 23.45 -20.71 -10.69
CA GLN A 107 23.44 -19.32 -11.16
C GLN A 107 22.42 -19.11 -12.29
N ALA A 108 22.45 -19.97 -13.31
CA ALA A 108 21.54 -19.87 -14.47
C ALA A 108 20.06 -20.04 -14.07
N GLN A 109 19.78 -20.87 -13.06
CA GLN A 109 18.43 -21.03 -12.52
C GLN A 109 17.97 -19.75 -11.82
N ILE A 110 18.82 -19.14 -10.98
CA ILE A 110 18.51 -17.90 -10.28
C ILE A 110 18.27 -16.75 -11.27
N GLU A 111 19.09 -16.65 -12.33
CA GLU A 111 18.90 -15.67 -13.39
C GLU A 111 17.59 -15.85 -14.16
N ASP A 112 17.18 -17.11 -14.41
CA ASP A 112 15.89 -17.38 -15.06
C ASP A 112 14.69 -16.97 -14.17
N GLU A 113 14.74 -17.28 -12.88
CA GLU A 113 13.74 -16.85 -11.91
C GLU A 113 13.64 -15.31 -11.82
N LEU A 114 14.78 -14.61 -11.84
CA LEU A 114 14.83 -13.14 -11.82
C LEU A 114 14.34 -12.51 -13.13
N ARG A 115 14.57 -13.15 -14.29
CA ARG A 115 14.03 -12.72 -15.58
C ARG A 115 12.52 -12.81 -15.63
N ARG A 116 11.95 -13.88 -15.07
CA ARG A 116 10.49 -14.07 -15.00
C ARG A 116 9.84 -13.11 -13.99
N GLU A 117 10.44 -13.01 -12.81
CA GLU A 117 9.95 -12.18 -11.71
C GLU A 117 11.11 -11.40 -11.09
N PRO A 118 11.26 -10.09 -11.40
CA PRO A 118 12.35 -9.30 -10.85
C PRO A 118 12.14 -9.06 -9.35
N ALA A 119 13.25 -9.01 -8.61
CA ALA A 119 13.27 -8.64 -7.21
C ALA A 119 13.00 -7.14 -7.02
N ASP A 120 12.27 -6.79 -5.96
CA ASP A 120 12.03 -5.41 -5.58
C ASP A 120 13.19 -4.82 -4.77
N ILE A 121 13.78 -5.64 -3.90
CA ILE A 121 14.96 -5.31 -3.08
C ILE A 121 15.86 -6.54 -2.99
N ILE A 122 17.17 -6.31 -2.95
CA ILE A 122 18.19 -7.34 -2.73
C ILE A 122 18.75 -7.19 -1.32
N PHE A 123 18.80 -8.29 -0.57
CA PHE A 123 19.41 -8.35 0.75
C PHE A 123 20.72 -9.14 0.66
N ILE A 124 21.80 -8.54 1.16
CA ILE A 124 23.11 -9.20 1.28
C ILE A 124 23.32 -9.57 2.75
N PHE A 125 23.30 -10.86 3.06
CA PHE A 125 23.46 -11.38 4.41
C PHE A 125 24.91 -11.79 4.70
N ASP A 126 25.48 -11.21 5.75
CA ASP A 126 26.76 -11.62 6.36
C ASP A 126 26.50 -12.21 7.75
N ASP A 127 27.01 -13.42 7.98
CA ASP A 127 26.96 -14.11 9.27
C ASP A 127 28.20 -13.87 10.16
N GLY A 128 29.08 -12.95 9.75
CA GLY A 128 30.32 -12.64 10.46
C GLY A 128 31.46 -13.62 10.20
N ARG A 129 31.25 -14.68 9.42
CA ARG A 129 32.24 -15.75 9.21
C ARG A 129 32.92 -15.70 7.84
N SER A 130 32.45 -14.82 6.97
CA SER A 130 32.82 -14.82 5.55
C SER A 130 33.93 -13.83 5.27
N ASP A 131 34.72 -14.09 4.24
CA ASP A 131 35.73 -13.13 3.81
C ASP A 131 35.04 -11.98 3.06
N LEU A 132 35.06 -10.78 3.66
CA LEU A 132 34.46 -9.58 3.07
C LEU A 132 35.30 -9.01 1.93
N ASN A 133 36.52 -9.53 1.72
CA ASN A 133 37.37 -9.15 0.59
C ASN A 133 36.99 -9.87 -0.70
N GLU A 134 36.18 -10.93 -0.65
CA GLU A 134 35.65 -11.57 -1.85
C GLU A 134 34.60 -10.69 -2.52
N GLN A 135 34.60 -10.67 -3.86
CA GLN A 135 33.69 -9.85 -4.63
C GLN A 135 32.25 -10.35 -4.47
N ILE A 136 31.38 -9.48 -3.95
CA ILE A 136 29.98 -9.84 -3.70
C ILE A 136 29.24 -9.75 -5.04
N THR A 137 28.86 -10.92 -5.55
CA THR A 137 28.17 -11.04 -6.83
C THR A 137 26.68 -10.71 -6.65
N ALA A 138 26.33 -9.43 -6.78
CA ALA A 138 24.94 -8.99 -6.87
C ALA A 138 24.49 -8.99 -8.35
N PRO A 139 23.24 -9.38 -8.65
CA PRO A 139 22.70 -9.26 -10.01
C PRO A 139 22.82 -7.83 -10.55
N PRO A 140 23.15 -7.66 -11.83
CA PRO A 140 23.20 -6.35 -12.47
C PRO A 140 21.81 -5.71 -12.52
N GLY A 141 21.76 -4.38 -12.58
CA GLY A 141 20.51 -3.60 -12.67
C GLY A 141 20.44 -2.49 -11.62
N GLU A 142 19.24 -1.92 -11.45
CA GLU A 142 19.00 -0.76 -10.58
C GLU A 142 18.35 -1.12 -9.23
N THR A 143 18.06 -2.41 -9.00
CA THR A 143 17.38 -2.87 -7.79
C THR A 143 18.18 -2.49 -6.56
N LYS A 144 17.55 -1.79 -5.62
CA LYS A 144 18.20 -1.31 -4.40
C LYS A 144 18.64 -2.46 -3.49
N ILE A 145 19.70 -2.21 -2.74
CA ILE A 145 20.41 -3.20 -1.94
C ILE A 145 20.36 -2.80 -0.46
N ILE A 146 20.17 -3.79 0.41
CA ILE A 146 20.26 -3.64 1.86
C ILE A 146 21.27 -4.65 2.38
N GLY A 147 22.30 -4.18 3.08
CA GLY A 147 23.22 -5.03 3.81
C GLY A 147 22.61 -5.48 5.13
N VAL A 148 22.76 -6.76 5.46
CA VAL A 148 22.27 -7.33 6.72
C VAL A 148 23.41 -8.04 7.41
N SER A 149 23.84 -7.49 8.54
CA SER A 149 24.82 -8.14 9.41
C SER A 149 24.12 -8.85 10.56
N LEU A 150 24.42 -10.13 10.71
CA LEU A 150 24.01 -10.95 11.86
C LEU A 150 25.11 -10.99 12.95
N GLY A 151 26.20 -10.25 12.74
CA GLY A 151 27.38 -10.23 13.59
C GLY A 151 27.37 -9.14 14.68
N SER A 152 28.57 -8.76 15.14
CA SER A 152 28.78 -7.67 16.10
C SER A 152 28.59 -6.29 15.45
N ALA A 153 28.48 -5.23 16.26
CA ALA A 153 28.43 -3.86 15.74
C ALA A 153 29.66 -3.50 14.89
N THR A 154 30.85 -3.99 15.25
CA THR A 154 32.07 -3.84 14.44
C THR A 154 31.92 -4.49 13.07
N ARG A 155 31.23 -5.63 13.00
CA ARG A 155 31.01 -6.34 11.74
C ARG A 155 30.05 -5.61 10.80
N VAL A 156 29.11 -4.82 11.34
CA VAL A 156 28.24 -3.95 10.55
C VAL A 156 29.07 -2.92 9.78
N VAL A 157 30.01 -2.25 10.46
CA VAL A 157 30.90 -1.25 9.84
C VAL A 157 31.78 -1.89 8.77
N GLN A 158 32.38 -3.05 9.07
CA GLN A 158 33.20 -3.79 8.10
C GLN A 158 32.40 -4.21 6.86
N LEU A 159 31.15 -4.65 7.05
CA LEU A 159 30.27 -5.00 5.94
C LEU A 159 29.93 -3.76 5.10
N GLU A 160 29.62 -2.64 5.74
CA GLU A 160 29.32 -1.38 5.06
C GLU A 160 30.51 -0.91 4.22
N GLU A 161 31.72 -0.89 4.78
CA GLU A 161 32.96 -0.55 4.06
C GLU A 161 33.20 -1.49 2.86
N ALA A 162 32.99 -2.79 3.03
CA ALA A 162 33.18 -3.78 1.95
C ALA A 162 32.14 -3.64 0.82
N LEU A 163 30.90 -3.28 1.15
CA LEU A 163 29.85 -3.02 0.16
C LEU A 163 30.09 -1.68 -0.56
N ASP A 164 30.56 -0.66 0.15
CA ASP A 164 30.88 0.66 -0.42
C ASP A 164 32.13 0.64 -1.31
N ALA A 165 33.08 -0.27 -1.05
CA ALA A 165 34.25 -0.45 -1.89
C ALA A 165 33.90 -0.96 -3.31
N GLN A 166 32.69 -1.49 -3.52
CA GLN A 166 32.23 -2.06 -4.78
C GLN A 166 31.29 -1.08 -5.50
N PRO A 167 31.71 -0.42 -6.59
CA PRO A 167 30.89 0.62 -7.26
C PRO A 167 29.49 0.14 -7.67
N HIS A 168 29.38 -1.11 -8.17
CA HIS A 168 28.12 -1.71 -8.60
C HIS A 168 27.14 -2.00 -7.44
N VAL A 169 27.62 -2.01 -6.20
CA VAL A 169 26.81 -2.16 -4.99
C VAL A 169 26.55 -0.80 -4.35
N ARG A 170 27.60 0.01 -4.19
CA ARG A 170 27.57 1.34 -3.56
C ARG A 170 26.45 2.23 -4.09
N ASP A 171 26.29 2.33 -5.42
CA ASP A 171 25.29 3.20 -6.04
C ASP A 171 23.83 2.76 -5.76
N ARG A 172 23.65 1.54 -5.26
CA ARG A 172 22.36 0.91 -4.98
C ARG A 172 22.14 0.62 -3.50
N LEU A 173 23.18 0.74 -2.67
CA LEU A 173 23.13 0.46 -1.23
C LEU A 173 22.30 1.54 -0.53
N LEU A 174 21.21 1.11 0.11
CA LEU A 174 20.35 2.00 0.89
C LEU A 174 20.85 2.16 2.32
N THR A 175 21.25 1.05 2.94
CA THR A 175 21.71 0.99 4.33
C THR A 175 22.29 -0.39 4.63
N VAL A 176 23.09 -0.47 5.69
CA VAL A 176 23.44 -1.73 6.36
C VAL A 176 22.80 -1.75 7.73
N VAL A 177 22.07 -2.84 8.02
CA VAL A 177 21.35 -3.00 9.29
C VAL A 177 21.83 -4.24 10.04
N ARG A 178 21.78 -4.14 11.37
CA ARG A 178 21.99 -5.28 12.24
C ARG A 178 20.64 -5.88 12.62
N ILE A 179 20.58 -7.21 12.67
CA ILE A 179 19.38 -7.93 13.09
C ILE A 179 19.75 -8.88 14.23
N THR A 180 19.43 -8.48 15.45
CA THR A 180 19.73 -9.26 16.67
C THR A 180 18.49 -9.80 17.34
N GLU A 181 17.41 -9.01 17.38
CA GLU A 181 16.23 -9.31 18.21
C GLU A 181 14.94 -8.89 17.50
N LYS A 182 13.82 -9.47 17.93
CA LYS A 182 12.49 -9.04 17.50
C LYS A 182 12.25 -7.60 17.94
N GLN A 183 11.68 -6.78 17.04
CA GLN A 183 11.20 -5.42 17.34
C GLN A 183 12.29 -4.40 17.76
N SER A 184 13.52 -4.52 17.25
CA SER A 184 14.56 -3.50 17.48
C SER A 184 14.25 -2.18 16.72
N ALA A 185 14.87 -1.09 17.16
CA ALA A 185 14.78 0.20 16.45
C ALA A 185 15.35 0.11 15.02
N GLU A 186 16.34 -0.76 14.79
CA GLU A 186 16.92 -1.04 13.48
C GLU A 186 15.92 -1.75 12.58
N THR A 187 15.21 -2.76 13.10
CA THR A 187 14.12 -3.43 12.38
C THR A 187 13.01 -2.43 12.03
N GLN A 188 12.61 -1.55 12.95
CA GLN A 188 11.60 -0.53 12.65
C GLN A 188 12.04 0.41 11.51
N ARG A 189 13.29 0.88 11.54
CA ARG A 189 13.87 1.71 10.47
C ARG A 189 13.91 0.96 9.14
N LEU A 190 14.33 -0.31 9.16
CA LEU A 190 14.33 -1.17 7.98
C LEU A 190 12.92 -1.29 7.38
N MET A 191 11.91 -1.52 8.22
CA MET A 191 10.53 -1.67 7.77
C MET A 191 9.97 -0.37 7.16
N SER A 192 10.28 0.78 7.76
CA SER A 192 9.93 2.10 7.20
C SER A 192 10.62 2.35 5.86
N LEU A 193 11.90 1.97 5.74
CA LEU A 193 12.67 2.09 4.50
C LEU A 193 12.12 1.19 3.39
N LEU A 194 11.80 -0.08 3.70
CA LEU A 194 11.12 -0.97 2.75
C LEU A 194 9.76 -0.43 2.32
N ALA A 195 8.97 0.14 3.23
CA ALA A 195 7.69 0.76 2.89
C ALA A 195 7.85 1.98 1.96
N ALA A 196 8.97 2.71 2.05
CA ALA A 196 9.25 3.87 1.21
C ALA A 196 9.74 3.47 -0.19
N GLU A 197 10.69 2.55 -0.28
CA GLU A 197 11.43 2.22 -1.50
C GLU A 197 10.73 1.21 -2.41
N LEU A 198 9.81 0.40 -1.87
CA LEU A 198 9.10 -0.59 -2.69
C LEU A 198 8.22 0.06 -3.77
N PRO A 199 8.01 -0.62 -4.92
CA PRO A 199 7.10 -0.14 -5.96
C PRO A 199 5.66 -0.10 -5.44
N ASN A 200 4.84 0.81 -5.97
CA ASN A 200 3.45 1.02 -5.51
C ASN A 200 2.61 -0.27 -5.46
N GLN A 201 2.87 -1.21 -6.38
CA GLN A 201 2.20 -2.51 -6.44
C GLN A 201 2.50 -3.42 -5.23
N ALA A 202 3.72 -3.36 -4.68
CA ALA A 202 4.17 -4.13 -3.51
C ALA A 202 4.01 -3.36 -2.19
N LYS A 203 3.99 -2.03 -2.28
CA LYS A 203 4.00 -1.09 -1.15
C LYS A 203 2.84 -1.31 -0.17
N ILE A 204 1.63 -1.61 -0.64
CA ILE A 204 0.47 -1.84 0.24
C ILE A 204 0.67 -3.05 1.14
N GLU A 205 1.18 -4.15 0.58
CA GLU A 205 1.40 -5.36 1.37
C GLU A 205 2.51 -5.13 2.39
N MET A 206 3.58 -4.43 1.99
CA MET A 206 4.66 -4.08 2.92
C MET A 206 4.22 -3.15 4.06
N ILE A 207 3.40 -2.15 3.76
CA ILE A 207 2.85 -1.25 4.79
C ILE A 207 1.96 -2.01 5.77
N ARG A 208 1.16 -2.95 5.26
CA ARG A 208 0.33 -3.83 6.09
C ARG A 208 1.19 -4.73 6.98
N ILE A 209 2.28 -5.27 6.42
CA ILE A 209 3.22 -6.14 7.13
C ILE A 209 3.95 -5.36 8.23
N SER A 210 4.54 -4.21 7.89
CA SER A 210 5.33 -3.36 8.80
C SER A 210 4.53 -2.70 9.91
N ARG A 211 3.22 -2.49 9.71
CA ARG A 211 2.38 -1.66 10.59
C ARG A 211 2.98 -0.27 10.86
N ASP A 212 3.75 0.25 9.91
CA ASP A 212 4.28 1.61 10.00
C ASP A 212 3.10 2.59 9.91
N ARG A 213 2.75 3.19 11.05
CA ARG A 213 1.60 4.10 11.15
C ARG A 213 1.77 5.34 10.27
N HIS A 214 2.99 5.82 10.07
CA HIS A 214 3.26 6.95 9.20
C HIS A 214 3.01 6.58 7.74
N ALA A 215 3.51 5.42 7.29
CA ALA A 215 3.27 4.93 5.94
C ALA A 215 1.79 4.60 5.69
N GLN A 216 1.10 3.99 6.66
CA GLN A 216 -0.34 3.72 6.62
C GLN A 216 -1.16 5.00 6.44
N LEU A 217 -0.85 6.04 7.24
CA LEU A 217 -1.50 7.35 7.15
C LEU A 217 -1.21 8.04 5.82
N HIS A 218 0.04 7.98 5.34
CA HIS A 218 0.42 8.58 4.07
C HIS A 218 -0.38 8.00 2.90
N VAL A 219 -0.44 6.66 2.80
CA VAL A 219 -1.24 6.00 1.76
C VAL A 219 -2.71 6.31 1.93
N ALA A 220 -3.26 6.24 3.14
CA ALA A 220 -4.66 6.63 3.38
C ALA A 220 -4.96 8.05 2.88
N GLN A 221 -4.07 9.02 3.12
CA GLN A 221 -4.24 10.37 2.59
C GLN A 221 -4.18 10.45 1.06
N MET A 222 -3.31 9.68 0.40
CA MET A 222 -3.32 9.60 -1.06
C MET A 222 -4.66 9.10 -1.59
N LEU A 223 -5.16 7.99 -1.03
CA LEU A 223 -6.46 7.43 -1.38
C LEU A 223 -7.60 8.43 -1.22
N ILE A 224 -7.61 9.14 -0.09
CA ILE A 224 -8.64 10.14 0.22
C ILE A 224 -8.57 11.29 -0.76
N LYS A 225 -7.36 11.81 -1.06
CA LYS A 225 -7.18 12.96 -1.97
C LYS A 225 -7.62 12.61 -3.40
N SER A 226 -7.16 11.48 -3.94
CA SER A 226 -7.51 11.04 -5.30
C SER A 226 -9.01 10.77 -5.43
N THR A 227 -9.59 10.01 -4.48
CA THR A 227 -11.04 9.71 -4.50
C THR A 227 -11.87 11.00 -4.35
N THR A 228 -11.44 11.92 -3.48
CA THR A 228 -12.09 13.24 -3.31
C THR A 228 -12.07 14.05 -4.61
N ALA A 229 -10.92 14.10 -5.30
CA ALA A 229 -10.77 14.83 -6.54
C ALA A 229 -11.68 14.24 -7.65
N ILE A 230 -11.71 12.92 -7.79
CA ILE A 230 -12.57 12.23 -8.76
C ILE A 230 -14.04 12.47 -8.43
N CYS A 231 -14.46 12.30 -7.18
CA CYS A 231 -15.84 12.55 -6.77
C CYS A 231 -16.26 14.01 -6.98
N ALA A 232 -15.35 14.96 -6.73
CA ALA A 232 -15.61 16.36 -6.98
C ALA A 232 -15.77 16.67 -8.48
N ALA A 233 -14.90 16.10 -9.32
CA ALA A 233 -14.96 16.28 -10.76
C ALA A 233 -16.24 15.67 -11.37
N VAL A 234 -16.60 14.46 -10.96
CA VAL A 234 -17.83 13.77 -11.40
C VAL A 234 -19.08 14.53 -10.91
N GLY A 235 -19.11 14.91 -9.63
CA GLY A 235 -20.22 15.70 -9.10
C GLY A 235 -20.34 17.10 -9.70
N ALA A 236 -19.27 17.61 -10.32
CA ALA A 236 -19.25 18.88 -11.04
C ALA A 236 -19.78 18.80 -12.47
N GLN A 237 -20.28 17.63 -12.89
CA GLN A 237 -20.87 17.44 -14.21
C GLN A 237 -22.38 17.18 -14.08
N PRO A 238 -23.19 17.69 -15.02
CA PRO A 238 -24.62 17.40 -15.10
C PRO A 238 -24.82 16.01 -15.72
N ILE A 239 -24.35 14.95 -15.05
CA ILE A 239 -24.48 13.58 -15.53
C ILE A 239 -25.76 12.98 -14.91
N PRO A 240 -26.66 12.36 -15.71
CA PRO A 240 -27.88 11.73 -15.20
C PRO A 240 -27.58 10.65 -14.15
N LEU A 241 -28.57 10.37 -13.28
CA LEU A 241 -28.60 9.46 -12.11
C LEU A 241 -27.77 8.14 -12.13
N ALA A 242 -27.24 7.70 -13.27
CA ALA A 242 -26.33 6.56 -13.43
C ALA A 242 -24.96 6.73 -12.73
N ASP A 243 -24.63 7.92 -12.23
CA ASP A 243 -23.36 8.22 -11.55
C ASP A 243 -23.33 7.90 -10.03
N MET A 244 -24.50 7.69 -9.41
CA MET A 244 -24.59 7.36 -7.97
C MET A 244 -23.92 6.03 -7.60
N PRO A 245 -24.05 4.94 -8.38
CA PRO A 245 -23.32 3.70 -8.13
C PRO A 245 -21.79 3.86 -8.23
N ILE A 246 -21.30 4.78 -9.05
CA ILE A 246 -19.86 4.98 -9.29
C ILE A 246 -19.22 5.68 -8.08
N LEU A 247 -19.81 6.80 -7.65
CA LEU A 247 -19.33 7.55 -6.47
C LEU A 247 -19.36 6.67 -5.23
N THR A 248 -20.42 5.89 -5.06
CA THR A 248 -20.54 4.93 -3.96
C THR A 248 -19.48 3.84 -4.07
N SER A 249 -19.22 3.30 -5.27
CA SER A 249 -18.18 2.30 -5.49
C SER A 249 -16.78 2.83 -5.15
N LEU A 250 -16.46 4.06 -5.56
CA LEU A 250 -15.21 4.74 -5.22
C LEU A 250 -15.06 4.95 -3.71
N GLN A 251 -16.12 5.38 -3.03
CA GLN A 251 -16.11 5.55 -1.58
C GLN A 251 -15.94 4.21 -0.85
N VAL A 252 -16.63 3.15 -1.29
CA VAL A 252 -16.49 1.80 -0.73
C VAL A 252 -15.08 1.26 -0.97
N LEU A 253 -14.50 1.45 -2.16
CA LEU A 253 -13.12 1.07 -2.46
C LEU A 253 -12.11 1.81 -1.58
N MET A 254 -12.27 3.13 -1.43
CA MET A 254 -11.43 3.95 -0.57
C MET A 254 -11.48 3.45 0.89
N VAL A 255 -12.68 3.24 1.43
CA VAL A 255 -12.86 2.74 2.80
C VAL A 255 -12.31 1.32 2.97
N SER A 256 -12.59 0.43 2.01
CA SER A 256 -12.05 -0.93 2.02
C SER A 256 -10.52 -0.95 1.92
N GLY A 257 -9.94 0.01 1.20
CA GLY A 257 -8.51 0.19 1.09
C GLY A 257 -7.86 0.63 2.38
N ILE A 258 -8.42 1.66 3.03
CA ILE A 258 -7.97 2.15 4.34
C ILE A 258 -8.08 1.04 5.38
N MET A 259 -9.18 0.28 5.38
CA MET A 259 -9.36 -0.88 6.25
C MET A 259 -8.31 -1.96 6.00
N TYR A 260 -7.94 -2.22 4.75
CA TYR A 260 -6.92 -3.22 4.45
C TYR A 260 -5.54 -2.83 4.95
N ILE A 261 -5.16 -1.57 4.73
CA ILE A 261 -3.87 -1.02 5.13
C ILE A 261 -3.71 -1.07 6.65
N SER A 262 -4.82 -1.04 7.41
CA SER A 262 -4.81 -1.19 8.86
C SER A 262 -4.53 -2.61 9.38
N GLY A 263 -4.31 -3.58 8.49
CA GLY A 263 -4.09 -4.98 8.84
C GLY A 263 -5.36 -5.83 8.85
N ARG A 264 -6.55 -5.22 8.80
CA ARG A 264 -7.82 -5.96 8.73
C ARG A 264 -8.01 -6.58 7.34
N GLU A 265 -8.79 -7.65 7.28
CA GLU A 265 -9.13 -8.28 5.99
C GLU A 265 -9.95 -7.34 5.11
N ARG A 266 -9.77 -7.45 3.79
CA ARG A 266 -10.58 -6.70 2.83
C ARG A 266 -12.02 -7.20 2.84
N SER A 267 -12.96 -6.30 3.10
CA SER A 267 -14.39 -6.59 3.08
C SER A 267 -15.18 -5.38 2.59
N LEU A 268 -15.73 -5.49 1.38
CA LEU A 268 -16.68 -4.49 0.85
C LEU A 268 -17.91 -4.40 1.74
N ARG A 269 -18.36 -5.53 2.30
CA ARG A 269 -19.48 -5.59 3.23
C ARG A 269 -19.20 -4.74 4.47
N ALA A 270 -18.07 -4.95 5.13
CA ALA A 270 -17.70 -4.16 6.31
C ALA A 270 -17.50 -2.68 5.97
N ALA A 271 -16.94 -2.36 4.80
CA ALA A 271 -16.85 -0.99 4.31
C ALA A 271 -18.24 -0.36 4.10
N THR A 272 -19.19 -1.09 3.49
CA THR A 272 -20.56 -0.61 3.30
C THR A 272 -21.32 -0.45 4.62
N GLU A 273 -21.14 -1.37 5.57
CA GLU A 273 -21.73 -1.31 6.90
C GLU A 273 -21.18 -0.10 7.68
N PHE A 274 -19.88 0.15 7.60
CA PHE A 274 -19.25 1.34 8.18
C PHE A 274 -19.81 2.63 7.57
N ILE A 275 -19.88 2.72 6.24
CA ILE A 275 -20.45 3.87 5.53
C ILE A 275 -21.92 4.10 5.92
N ALA A 276 -22.71 3.01 6.01
CA ALA A 276 -24.10 3.08 6.44
C ALA A 276 -24.22 3.57 7.89
N ALA A 277 -23.37 3.08 8.79
CA ALA A 277 -23.36 3.47 10.21
C ALA A 277 -22.95 4.94 10.43
N LEU A 278 -22.12 5.52 9.56
CA LEU A 278 -21.83 6.96 9.55
C LEU A 278 -23.05 7.82 9.15
N GLY A 279 -24.13 7.19 8.68
CA GLY A 279 -25.32 7.87 8.20
C GLY A 279 -25.19 8.37 6.76
N ALA A 280 -24.18 7.90 6.02
CA ALA A 280 -23.97 8.29 4.63
C ALA A 280 -24.91 7.54 3.66
N ASN A 281 -25.48 6.40 4.06
CA ASN A 281 -26.37 5.55 3.24
C ASN A 281 -27.72 5.22 3.91
N VAL A 282 -28.24 6.07 4.79
CA VAL A 282 -29.60 5.86 5.34
C VAL A 282 -30.64 6.21 4.25
N GLY A 283 -31.13 5.19 3.54
CA GLY A 283 -32.33 5.27 2.69
C GLY A 283 -32.13 5.14 1.18
N VAL A 284 -31.58 4.02 0.71
CA VAL A 284 -31.28 3.72 -0.72
C VAL A 284 -32.52 3.63 -1.65
N GLY A 285 -33.75 3.85 -1.16
CA GLY A 285 -34.95 3.79 -2.01
C GLY A 285 -35.69 5.12 -2.18
N MET A 286 -35.98 5.83 -1.07
CA MET A 286 -37.01 6.87 -1.06
C MET A 286 -36.46 8.31 -1.06
N LEU A 287 -35.25 8.55 -0.55
CA LEU A 287 -34.66 9.91 -0.51
C LEU A 287 -33.99 10.32 -1.84
N LEU A 288 -33.65 9.35 -2.69
CA LEU A 288 -32.90 9.55 -3.94
C LEU A 288 -33.68 10.34 -5.01
N ARG A 289 -35.01 10.21 -5.05
CA ARG A 289 -35.85 10.96 -6.00
C ARG A 289 -36.08 12.40 -5.56
N GLU A 290 -36.21 12.64 -4.26
CA GLU A 290 -36.49 13.96 -3.70
C GLU A 290 -35.21 14.80 -3.56
N GLY A 291 -34.09 14.20 -3.14
CA GLY A 291 -32.81 14.91 -2.97
C GLY A 291 -32.17 15.36 -4.28
N ALA A 292 -32.25 14.55 -5.34
CA ALA A 292 -31.76 14.91 -6.67
C ALA A 292 -32.61 16.04 -7.30
N ARG A 293 -33.94 15.99 -7.10
CA ARG A 293 -34.88 17.03 -7.55
C ARG A 293 -34.74 18.32 -6.74
N ALA A 294 -34.35 18.23 -5.47
CA ALA A 294 -34.00 19.39 -4.64
C ALA A 294 -32.68 20.03 -5.12
N MET A 295 -31.61 19.25 -5.34
CA MET A 295 -30.32 19.76 -5.83
C MET A 295 -30.45 20.44 -7.21
N LEU A 296 -31.26 19.89 -8.11
CA LEU A 296 -31.56 20.47 -9.43
C LEU A 296 -32.30 21.82 -9.36
N LYS A 297 -33.03 22.10 -8.27
CA LYS A 297 -33.83 23.33 -8.11
C LYS A 297 -33.04 24.50 -7.54
N PHE A 298 -31.87 24.28 -6.94
CA PHE A 298 -31.26 25.32 -6.11
C PHE A 298 -30.53 26.42 -6.89
N PHE A 299 -29.88 26.16 -8.04
CA PHE A 299 -29.22 27.23 -8.83
C PHE A 299 -29.05 26.89 -10.33
N PRO A 300 -29.84 27.49 -11.24
CA PRO A 300 -29.55 27.43 -12.67
C PRO A 300 -28.21 28.15 -12.96
N GLY A 301 -27.27 27.46 -13.61
CA GLY A 301 -25.95 27.99 -14.01
C GLY A 301 -24.78 27.65 -13.08
N TRP A 302 -24.99 27.54 -11.75
CA TRP A 302 -23.94 27.25 -10.76
C TRP A 302 -24.06 25.89 -10.04
N GLY A 303 -25.19 25.19 -10.23
CA GLY A 303 -25.51 23.96 -9.52
C GLY A 303 -24.44 22.87 -9.63
N ASN A 304 -23.83 22.71 -10.81
CA ASN A 304 -22.82 21.67 -11.03
C ASN A 304 -21.59 21.88 -10.14
N VAL A 305 -21.03 23.09 -10.08
CA VAL A 305 -19.83 23.37 -9.27
C VAL A 305 -20.09 23.09 -7.78
N VAL A 306 -21.26 23.52 -7.28
CA VAL A 306 -21.66 23.28 -5.88
C VAL A 306 -21.87 21.79 -5.62
N CYS A 307 -22.50 21.05 -6.54
CA CYS A 307 -22.66 19.60 -6.44
C CYS A 307 -21.30 18.87 -6.37
N GLY A 308 -20.33 19.28 -7.20
CA GLY A 308 -18.97 18.76 -7.15
C GLY A 308 -18.27 19.04 -5.81
N MET A 309 -18.41 20.26 -5.29
CA MET A 309 -17.84 20.63 -3.99
C MET A 309 -18.46 19.80 -2.84
N VAL A 310 -19.78 19.60 -2.84
CA VAL A 310 -20.49 18.79 -1.84
C VAL A 310 -20.06 17.32 -1.93
N ALA A 311 -19.99 16.77 -3.13
CA ALA A 311 -19.53 15.40 -3.36
C ALA A 311 -18.09 15.20 -2.86
N GLY A 312 -17.17 16.10 -3.21
CA GLY A 312 -15.79 16.08 -2.73
C GLY A 312 -15.68 16.22 -1.21
N ALA A 313 -16.42 17.15 -0.61
CA ALA A 313 -16.41 17.36 0.84
C ALA A 313 -16.94 16.14 1.61
N GLY A 314 -18.00 15.50 1.10
CA GLY A 314 -18.55 14.26 1.65
C GLY A 314 -17.55 13.11 1.60
N THR A 315 -16.95 12.88 0.43
CA THR A 315 -15.91 11.84 0.24
C THR A 315 -14.70 12.07 1.15
N TYR A 316 -14.20 13.30 1.24
CA TYR A 316 -13.07 13.62 2.12
C TYR A 316 -13.40 13.35 3.59
N ALA A 317 -14.57 13.80 4.05
CA ALA A 317 -15.00 13.60 5.42
C ALA A 317 -15.15 12.11 5.78
N MET A 318 -15.65 11.32 4.84
CA MET A 318 -15.79 9.87 5.00
C MET A 318 -14.44 9.16 5.06
N GLY A 319 -13.50 9.57 4.20
CA GLY A 319 -12.12 9.13 4.26
C GLY A 319 -11.46 9.40 5.61
N ARG A 320 -11.61 10.63 6.14
CA ARG A 320 -11.10 11.00 7.47
C ARG A 320 -11.71 10.19 8.60
N ALA A 321 -13.00 9.90 8.54
CA ALA A 321 -13.66 9.04 9.50
C ALA A 321 -13.15 7.59 9.43
N ALA A 322 -12.93 7.07 8.23
CA ALA A 322 -12.33 5.75 8.03
C ALA A 322 -10.90 5.68 8.59
N THR A 323 -10.06 6.70 8.36
CA THR A 323 -8.73 6.79 8.96
C THR A 323 -8.80 6.75 10.49
N ALA A 324 -9.66 7.57 11.10
CA ALA A 324 -9.81 7.61 12.55
C ALA A 324 -10.24 6.24 13.11
N TYR A 325 -11.21 5.58 12.47
CA TYR A 325 -11.74 4.30 12.93
C TYR A 325 -10.77 3.12 12.72
N PHE A 326 -10.19 3.00 11.52
CA PHE A 326 -9.39 1.82 11.14
C PHE A 326 -7.92 1.93 11.51
N LEU A 327 -7.32 3.13 11.43
CA LEU A 327 -5.88 3.34 11.67
C LEU A 327 -5.59 3.95 13.04
N GLU A 328 -6.49 4.80 13.56
CA GLU A 328 -6.26 5.48 14.84
C GLU A 328 -6.91 4.77 16.03
N GLY A 329 -7.76 3.77 15.77
CA GLY A 329 -8.44 2.99 16.81
C GLY A 329 -9.62 3.71 17.46
N ALA A 330 -10.11 4.80 16.86
CA ALA A 330 -11.26 5.54 17.37
C ALA A 330 -12.54 4.69 17.32
N SER A 331 -13.45 4.95 18.26
CA SER A 331 -14.78 4.36 18.27
C SER A 331 -15.61 4.82 17.07
N LEU A 332 -16.67 4.07 16.74
CA LEU A 332 -17.59 4.44 15.67
C LEU A 332 -18.27 5.80 15.93
N LYS A 333 -18.49 6.15 17.20
CA LYS A 333 -19.04 7.44 17.63
C LYS A 333 -18.07 8.59 17.31
N GLU A 334 -16.79 8.44 17.62
CA GLU A 334 -15.75 9.42 17.32
C GLU A 334 -15.50 9.55 15.82
N ALA A 335 -15.55 8.44 15.07
CA ALA A 335 -15.48 8.45 13.62
C ALA A 335 -16.65 9.25 13.02
N ARG A 336 -17.87 9.08 13.55
CA ARG A 336 -19.06 9.87 13.15
C ARG A 336 -18.90 11.36 13.47
N GLN A 337 -18.35 11.71 14.63
CA GLN A 337 -18.04 13.11 14.97
C GLN A 337 -17.01 13.70 14.01
N THR A 338 -15.95 12.93 13.69
CA THR A 338 -14.91 13.32 12.72
C THR A 338 -15.49 13.56 11.34
N TYR A 339 -16.40 12.70 10.88
CA TYR A 339 -17.16 12.87 9.64
C TYR A 339 -17.93 14.20 9.64
N LEU A 340 -18.78 14.42 10.65
CA LEU A 340 -19.62 15.63 10.73
C LEU A 340 -18.80 16.93 10.81
N LYS A 341 -17.73 16.93 11.61
CA LYS A 341 -16.82 18.09 11.79
C LYS A 341 -16.09 18.41 10.48
N SER A 342 -15.55 17.39 9.82
CA SER A 342 -14.80 17.55 8.56
C SER A 342 -15.70 18.03 7.42
N ARG A 343 -16.93 17.50 7.33
CA ARG A 343 -17.92 17.92 6.33
C ARG A 343 -18.28 19.40 6.48
N ARG A 344 -18.55 19.85 7.72
CA ARG A 344 -18.86 21.26 8.03
C ARG A 344 -17.69 22.21 7.74
N LYS A 345 -16.47 21.85 8.16
CA LYS A 345 -15.27 22.68 7.97
C LYS A 345 -14.97 22.96 6.49
N ARG A 346 -15.13 21.94 5.63
CA ARG A 346 -14.84 22.07 4.20
C ARG A 346 -15.99 22.70 3.41
N SER A 347 -17.24 22.43 3.79
CA SER A 347 -18.42 23.12 3.24
C SER A 347 -18.38 24.63 3.50
N ARG A 348 -17.96 25.07 4.70
CA ARG A 348 -17.80 26.51 5.02
C ARG A 348 -16.70 27.20 4.21
N ARG A 349 -15.61 26.50 3.87
CA ARG A 349 -14.55 27.01 2.99
C ARG A 349 -14.95 27.04 1.50
N ALA A 350 -16.04 26.36 1.14
CA ALA A 350 -16.49 26.18 -0.24
C ALA A 350 -17.60 27.15 -0.65
N LEU A 351 -18.20 27.87 0.29
CA LEU A 351 -19.12 28.98 -0.01
C LEU A 351 -18.27 30.25 -0.22
N PRO A 352 -18.42 30.99 -1.33
CA PRO A 352 -17.81 32.31 -1.43
C PRO A 352 -18.37 33.17 -0.28
N SER A 353 -17.49 33.83 0.45
CA SER A 353 -17.88 34.93 1.33
C SER A 353 -18.60 35.96 0.47
N HIS A 354 -19.90 36.12 0.70
CA HIS A 354 -20.64 37.26 0.22
C HIS A 354 -20.09 38.49 0.96
N GLU A 355 -19.26 39.26 0.28
CA GLU A 355 -19.16 40.71 0.47
C GLU A 355 -19.75 41.39 -0.77
#